data_AF-A0A2K0WRR9-F1
#
_entry.id   AF-A0A2K0WRR9-F1
#
_cell.length_a   1.000
_cell.length_b   1.000
_cell.length_c   1.000
_cell.angle_alpha   90.00
_cell.angle_beta   90.00
_cell.angle_gamma   90.00
#
_symmetry.space_group_name_H-M   'P 1'
#
loop_
_entity.id
_entity.type
_entity.pdbx_description
1 polymer ?
#
loop_
_entity_poly.entity_id
_entity_poly.type
_entity_poly.pdbx_seq_one_letter_code
_entity_poly.pdbx_strand_id
1 'polypeptide(L)'
;MPLQLRPAVPEDIPEMCQVYYSAFGDTFIGSRVFTSDIDASNRFFQKAFMDDIADPLCELLVVTHKSSPDSKDEKVVSLAKWALPGAPIQDPPPAEVWPSNGELAVEFFGAMTRGHRKLMGDRHHYYLELICTHETWHRKGAGTLLLRWGIERADTAGLPCFLEATPKGKLVYEKLGFRVKAEEEFKWSFGTFVETYMERDAKIEKRTMTRPKSKEFV
;
A
#
# COMPACT_ATOMS: atom_id res chain seq x y z
N MET A 1 23.30 5.56 -6.15
CA MET A 1 23.33 4.10 -5.96
C MET A 1 21.95 3.54 -6.26
N PRO A 2 21.80 2.32 -6.81
CA PRO A 2 20.48 1.80 -7.16
C PRO A 2 19.65 1.54 -5.91
N LEU A 3 18.37 1.87 -6.00
CA LEU A 3 17.35 1.43 -5.06
C LEU A 3 17.16 -0.09 -5.21
N GLN A 4 17.00 -0.80 -4.09
CA GLN A 4 16.77 -2.25 -4.10
C GLN A 4 15.41 -2.57 -3.48
N LEU A 5 14.59 -3.34 -4.19
CA LEU A 5 13.29 -3.81 -3.70
C LEU A 5 13.46 -5.23 -3.15
N ARG A 6 12.96 -5.49 -1.93
CA ARG A 6 12.91 -6.83 -1.34
C ARG A 6 11.74 -6.97 -0.35
N PRO A 7 11.33 -8.20 0.01
CA PRO A 7 10.46 -8.42 1.16
C PRO A 7 11.06 -7.78 2.43
N ALA A 8 10.17 -7.29 3.29
CA ALA A 8 10.53 -6.79 4.61
C ALA A 8 10.96 -7.96 5.51
N VAL A 9 11.92 -7.70 6.39
CA VAL A 9 12.31 -8.60 7.48
C VAL A 9 12.06 -7.91 8.82
N PRO A 10 11.92 -8.65 9.94
CA PRO A 10 11.63 -8.04 11.24
C PRO A 10 12.60 -6.93 11.66
N GLU A 11 13.86 -7.01 11.23
CA GLU A 11 14.90 -6.01 11.50
C GLU A 11 14.65 -4.66 10.79
N ASP A 12 13.84 -4.64 9.73
CA ASP A 12 13.49 -3.41 9.01
C ASP A 12 12.47 -2.54 9.76
N ILE A 13 11.70 -3.14 10.68
CA ILE A 13 10.53 -2.52 11.31
C ILE A 13 10.84 -1.14 11.94
N PRO A 14 11.94 -0.95 12.71
CA PRO A 14 12.26 0.36 13.26
C PRO A 14 12.42 1.43 12.18
N GLU A 15 13.05 1.12 11.04
CA GLU A 15 13.21 2.06 9.95
C GLU A 15 11.91 2.25 9.15
N MET A 16 11.09 1.21 9.00
CA MET A 16 9.75 1.31 8.41
C MET A 16 8.86 2.28 9.19
N CYS A 17 8.90 2.25 10.53
CA CYS A 17 8.20 3.23 11.37
C CYS A 17 8.69 4.65 11.08
N GLN A 18 10.00 4.88 10.96
CA GLN A 18 10.54 6.21 10.60
C GLN A 18 10.06 6.67 9.22
N VAL A 19 10.01 5.76 8.24
CA VAL A 19 9.47 6.07 6.92
C VAL A 19 7.98 6.41 6.99
N TYR A 20 7.19 5.69 7.79
CA TYR A 20 5.78 6.01 8.01
C TYR A 20 5.62 7.41 8.62
N TYR A 21 6.34 7.72 9.71
CA TYR A 21 6.26 9.02 10.37
C TYR A 21 6.68 10.16 9.44
N SER A 22 7.73 9.96 8.63
CA SER A 22 8.13 10.94 7.61
C SER A 22 7.06 11.14 6.52
N ALA A 23 6.38 10.07 6.10
CA ALA A 23 5.42 10.13 5.00
C ALA A 23 4.04 10.64 5.42
N PHE A 24 3.62 10.33 6.65
CA PHE A 24 2.25 10.53 7.12
C PHE A 24 2.13 11.35 8.41
N GLY A 25 3.21 11.67 9.11
CA GLY A 25 3.15 12.33 10.41
C GLY A 25 2.50 13.71 10.41
N ASP A 26 2.47 14.40 9.26
CA ASP A 26 1.78 15.68 9.08
C ASP A 26 0.33 15.53 8.59
N THR A 27 -0.09 14.31 8.23
CA THR A 27 -1.45 14.06 7.78
C THR A 27 -2.44 14.05 8.93
N PHE A 28 -3.72 14.19 8.60
CA PHE A 28 -4.77 14.30 9.59
C PHE A 28 -4.80 13.09 10.55
N ILE A 29 -4.84 11.88 10.01
CA ILE A 29 -4.84 10.63 10.78
C ILE A 29 -3.45 10.36 11.36
N GLY A 30 -2.39 10.52 10.57
CA GLY A 30 -1.01 10.30 11.04
C GLY A 30 -0.67 11.11 12.29
N SER A 31 -0.94 12.42 12.25
CA SER A 31 -0.66 13.34 13.35
C SER A 31 -1.39 13.04 14.66
N ARG A 32 -2.60 12.46 14.58
CA ARG A 32 -3.51 12.27 15.72
C ARG A 32 -3.54 10.85 16.26
N VAL A 33 -3.32 9.86 15.40
CA VAL A 33 -3.39 8.44 15.80
C VAL A 33 -1.99 7.88 16.01
N PHE A 34 -1.01 8.28 15.19
CA PHE A 34 0.27 7.57 15.09
C PHE A 34 1.50 8.39 15.50
N THR A 35 1.44 9.73 15.53
CA THR A 35 2.58 10.55 15.99
C THR A 35 2.31 11.33 17.25
N SER A 36 1.11 11.24 17.82
CA SER A 36 0.80 11.83 19.14
C SER A 36 1.45 11.08 20.30
N ASP A 37 1.65 9.77 20.13
CA ASP A 37 2.41 8.91 21.05
C ASP A 37 3.29 7.96 20.23
N ILE A 38 4.56 8.32 20.06
CA ILE A 38 5.52 7.57 19.24
C ILE A 38 5.88 6.23 19.88
N ASP A 39 5.93 6.14 21.22
CA ASP A 39 6.29 4.90 21.90
C ASP A 39 5.16 3.87 21.80
N ALA A 40 3.91 4.30 21.98
CA ALA A 40 2.74 3.46 21.73
C ALA A 40 2.67 3.04 20.27
N SER A 41 2.96 3.95 19.33
CA SER A 41 2.90 3.68 17.90
C SER A 41 3.99 2.71 17.46
N ASN A 42 5.20 2.81 18.02
CA ASN A 42 6.27 1.85 17.77
C ASN A 42 5.87 0.44 18.23
N ARG A 43 5.23 0.30 19.40
CA ARG A 43 4.73 -1.01 19.87
C ARG A 43 3.62 -1.56 18.98
N PHE A 44 2.69 -0.69 18.57
CA PHE A 44 1.61 -1.04 17.67
C PHE A 44 2.13 -1.52 16.31
N PHE A 45 2.99 -0.73 15.65
CA PHE A 45 3.58 -1.08 14.37
C PHE A 45 4.51 -2.28 14.46
N GLN A 46 5.25 -2.45 15.57
CA GLN A 46 6.06 -3.65 15.79
C GLN A 46 5.21 -4.90 15.69
N LYS A 47 4.08 -4.94 16.40
CA LYS A 47 3.16 -6.08 16.33
C LYS A 47 2.54 -6.22 14.94
N ALA A 48 1.96 -5.15 14.41
CA ALA A 48 1.25 -5.19 13.12
C ALA A 48 2.16 -5.63 11.96
N PHE A 49 3.36 -5.06 11.84
CA PHE A 49 4.30 -5.44 10.79
C PHE A 49 4.89 -6.84 11.00
N MET A 50 5.07 -7.31 12.24
CA MET A 50 5.45 -8.71 12.48
C MET A 50 4.37 -9.68 11.99
N ASP A 51 3.10 -9.39 12.28
CA ASP A 51 1.98 -10.20 11.81
C ASP A 51 1.88 -10.17 10.27
N ASP A 52 2.03 -8.99 9.66
CA ASP A 52 2.02 -8.82 8.20
C ASP A 52 3.18 -9.55 7.50
N ILE A 53 4.38 -9.60 8.11
CA ILE A 53 5.53 -10.36 7.58
C ILE A 53 5.27 -11.86 7.63
N ALA A 54 4.51 -12.33 8.62
CA ALA A 54 4.19 -13.75 8.80
C ALA A 54 2.97 -14.22 7.98
N ASP A 55 2.14 -13.30 7.49
CA ASP A 55 0.90 -13.61 6.77
C ASP A 55 1.18 -14.03 5.31
N PRO A 56 0.85 -15.27 4.91
CA PRO A 56 1.06 -15.73 3.52
C PRO A 56 0.16 -15.04 2.49
N LEU A 57 -0.87 -14.30 2.92
CA LEU A 57 -1.75 -13.51 2.05
C LEU A 57 -1.41 -12.01 2.08
N CYS A 58 -0.31 -11.65 2.73
CA CYS A 58 0.24 -10.30 2.73
C CYS A 58 1.64 -10.31 2.08
N GLU A 59 1.93 -9.29 1.28
CA GLU A 59 3.30 -8.98 0.89
C GLU A 59 3.68 -7.61 1.42
N LEU A 60 4.53 -7.61 2.44
CA LEU A 60 5.16 -6.40 2.97
C LEU A 60 6.54 -6.23 2.34
N LEU A 61 6.69 -5.15 1.57
CA LEU A 61 7.88 -4.87 0.77
C LEU A 61 8.58 -3.61 1.26
N VAL A 62 9.90 -3.60 1.18
CA VAL A 62 10.73 -2.42 1.40
C VAL A 62 11.57 -2.09 0.18
N VAL A 63 11.82 -0.79 -0.02
CA VAL A 63 12.89 -0.32 -0.89
C VAL A 63 14.02 0.21 -0.02
N THR A 64 15.22 -0.27 -0.29
CA THR A 64 16.42 0.12 0.44
C THR A 64 17.40 0.92 -0.42
N HIS A 65 18.28 1.65 0.24
CA HIS A 65 19.39 2.36 -0.38
C HIS A 65 20.66 2.24 0.45
N LYS A 66 21.79 1.99 -0.23
CA LYS A 66 23.14 2.00 0.35
C LYS A 66 23.91 3.26 -0.03
N SER A 67 24.67 3.83 0.92
CA SER A 67 25.51 5.01 0.67
C SER A 67 26.63 4.75 -0.35
N SER A 68 27.16 3.53 -0.42
CA SER A 68 28.17 3.07 -1.38
C SER A 68 28.01 1.55 -1.66
N PRO A 69 28.64 0.99 -2.72
CA PRO A 69 28.50 -0.44 -3.06
C PRO A 69 28.91 -1.39 -1.93
N ASP A 70 29.99 -1.05 -1.23
CA ASP A 70 30.55 -1.86 -0.14
C ASP A 70 29.97 -1.51 1.24
N SER A 71 29.06 -0.52 1.29
CA SER A 71 28.43 -0.14 2.54
C SER A 71 27.58 -1.27 3.09
N LYS A 72 27.77 -1.54 4.37
CA LYS A 72 26.86 -2.39 5.16
C LYS A 72 25.62 -1.62 5.62
N ASP A 73 25.65 -0.29 5.51
CA ASP A 73 24.54 0.58 5.88
C ASP A 73 23.51 0.58 4.73
N GLU A 74 22.65 -0.43 4.76
CA GLU A 74 21.43 -0.48 3.99
C GLU A 74 20.32 0.20 4.81
N LYS A 75 19.68 1.23 4.23
CA LYS A 75 18.56 1.93 4.86
C LYS A 75 17.27 1.71 4.10
N VAL A 76 16.18 1.43 4.80
CA VAL A 76 14.82 1.45 4.29
C VAL A 76 14.42 2.89 4.00
N VAL A 77 13.99 3.13 2.76
CA VAL A 77 13.60 4.47 2.28
C VAL A 77 12.15 4.53 1.83
N SER A 78 11.50 3.38 1.67
CA SER A 78 10.12 3.24 1.26
C SER A 78 9.59 1.87 1.67
N LEU A 79 8.29 1.75 1.92
CA LEU A 79 7.61 0.47 2.12
C LEU A 79 6.25 0.45 1.43
N ALA A 80 5.75 -0.75 1.14
CA ALA A 80 4.36 -0.97 0.76
C ALA A 80 3.83 -2.28 1.32
N LYS A 81 2.55 -2.27 1.70
CA LYS A 81 1.78 -3.45 2.09
C LYS A 81 0.78 -3.76 1.01
N TRP A 82 0.88 -4.96 0.43
CA TRP A 82 -0.07 -5.49 -0.52
C TRP A 82 -0.81 -6.68 0.08
N ALA A 83 -2.13 -6.62 0.18
CA ALA A 83 -2.94 -7.81 0.41
C ALA A 83 -3.13 -8.56 -0.92
N LEU A 84 -2.86 -9.86 -0.91
CA LEU A 84 -2.89 -10.73 -2.08
C LEU A 84 -4.34 -11.16 -2.42
N PRO A 85 -4.61 -11.60 -3.66
CA PRO A 85 -5.91 -12.12 -4.03
C PRO A 85 -6.42 -13.21 -3.08
N GLY A 86 -7.61 -13.00 -2.52
CA GLY A 86 -8.22 -13.92 -1.54
C GLY A 86 -7.91 -13.57 -0.08
N ALA A 87 -7.07 -12.57 0.19
CA ALA A 87 -6.91 -12.02 1.52
C ALA A 87 -8.25 -11.51 2.08
N PRO A 88 -8.61 -11.83 3.34
CA PRO A 88 -9.82 -11.33 3.94
C PRO A 88 -9.73 -9.81 4.17
N ILE A 89 -10.82 -9.10 3.93
CA ILE A 89 -10.93 -7.69 4.33
C ILE A 89 -11.21 -7.65 5.84
N GLN A 90 -10.17 -7.36 6.62
CA GLN A 90 -10.21 -7.38 8.08
C GLN A 90 -10.87 -6.11 8.63
N ASP A 91 -11.65 -6.25 9.70
CA ASP A 91 -12.14 -5.08 10.44
C ASP A 91 -10.99 -4.43 11.22
N PRO A 92 -11.03 -3.10 11.41
CA PRO A 92 -10.05 -2.44 12.28
C PRO A 92 -10.15 -2.98 13.71
N PRO A 93 -9.03 -3.01 14.46
CA PRO A 93 -9.07 -3.43 15.86
C PRO A 93 -9.89 -2.44 16.72
N PRO A 94 -10.36 -2.87 17.91
CA PRO A 94 -11.05 -2.00 18.86
C PRO A 94 -10.25 -0.75 19.23
N ALA A 95 -10.96 0.30 19.67
CA ALA A 95 -10.38 1.62 19.96
C ALA A 95 -9.19 1.57 20.93
N GLU A 96 -9.20 0.64 21.90
CA GLU A 96 -8.19 0.50 22.94
C GLU A 96 -6.86 -0.05 22.44
N VAL A 97 -6.84 -0.65 21.25
CA VAL A 97 -5.63 -1.21 20.63
C VAL A 97 -4.82 -0.12 19.92
N TRP A 98 -5.45 0.96 19.50
CA TRP A 98 -4.80 2.03 18.76
C TRP A 98 -3.86 2.85 19.65
N PRO A 99 -2.75 3.39 19.11
CA PRO A 99 -1.79 4.14 19.92
C PRO A 99 -2.36 5.41 20.54
N SER A 100 -3.31 6.04 19.86
CA SER A 100 -3.97 7.27 20.30
C SER A 100 -5.26 7.48 19.51
N ASN A 101 -6.22 8.20 20.08
CA ASN A 101 -7.49 8.56 19.42
C ASN A 101 -8.19 7.36 18.75
N GLY A 102 -8.32 6.25 19.46
CA GLY A 102 -8.83 4.99 18.90
C GLY A 102 -10.20 5.08 18.24
N GLU A 103 -11.14 5.86 18.80
CA GLU A 103 -12.45 6.09 18.19
C GLU A 103 -12.34 6.73 16.80
N LEU A 104 -11.43 7.70 16.64
CA LEU A 104 -11.15 8.33 15.35
C LEU A 104 -10.56 7.32 14.37
N ALA A 105 -9.65 6.46 14.82
CA ALA A 105 -9.05 5.42 14.00
C ALA A 105 -10.08 4.38 13.55
N VAL A 106 -10.93 3.90 14.47
CA VAL A 106 -12.03 2.96 14.19
C VAL A 106 -13.02 3.56 13.20
N GLU A 107 -13.40 4.83 13.37
CA GLU A 107 -14.28 5.53 12.43
C GLU A 107 -13.66 5.57 11.03
N PHE A 108 -12.41 6.05 10.94
CA PHE A 108 -11.69 6.25 9.68
C PHE A 108 -11.43 4.94 8.93
N PHE A 109 -10.70 4.01 9.56
CA PHE A 109 -10.35 2.73 8.94
C PHE A 109 -11.56 1.83 8.79
N GLY A 110 -12.58 1.96 9.65
CA GLY A 110 -13.84 1.26 9.50
C GLY A 110 -14.62 1.72 8.26
N ALA A 111 -14.62 3.02 7.96
CA ALA A 111 -15.23 3.54 6.73
C ALA A 111 -14.49 3.04 5.48
N MET A 112 -13.15 3.09 5.48
CA MET A 112 -12.33 2.50 4.41
C MET A 112 -12.68 1.02 4.18
N THR A 113 -12.69 0.22 5.25
CA THR A 113 -13.03 -1.22 5.22
C THR A 113 -14.43 -1.47 4.62
N ARG A 114 -15.44 -0.68 5.03
CA ARG A 114 -16.80 -0.78 4.47
C ARG A 114 -16.84 -0.41 2.99
N GLY A 115 -16.15 0.66 2.59
CA GLY A 115 -16.05 1.07 1.19
C GLY A 115 -15.37 0.02 0.33
N HIS A 116 -14.27 -0.56 0.82
CA HIS A 116 -13.57 -1.66 0.18
C HIS A 116 -14.49 -2.86 -0.07
N ARG A 117 -15.20 -3.34 0.96
CA ARG A 117 -16.18 -4.43 0.82
C ARG A 117 -17.30 -4.09 -0.16
N LYS A 118 -17.82 -2.86 -0.11
CA LYS A 118 -18.91 -2.42 -0.99
C LYS A 118 -18.49 -2.38 -2.48
N LEU A 119 -17.26 -1.95 -2.76
CA LEU A 119 -16.78 -1.73 -4.11
C LEU A 119 -16.19 -3.00 -4.76
N MET A 120 -15.51 -3.83 -3.96
CA MET A 120 -14.86 -5.04 -4.47
C MET A 120 -15.68 -6.30 -4.24
N GLY A 121 -16.50 -6.35 -3.18
CA GLY A 121 -17.27 -7.55 -2.83
C GLY A 121 -16.36 -8.79 -2.72
N ASP A 122 -16.80 -9.89 -3.32
CA ASP A 122 -16.06 -11.16 -3.34
C ASP A 122 -15.04 -11.26 -4.49
N ARG A 123 -14.82 -10.17 -5.25
CA ARG A 123 -13.89 -10.19 -6.39
C ARG A 123 -12.47 -10.36 -5.89
N HIS A 124 -11.74 -11.33 -6.41
CA HIS A 124 -10.30 -11.41 -6.18
C HIS A 124 -9.58 -10.21 -6.81
N HIS A 125 -8.67 -9.60 -6.06
CA HIS A 125 -7.94 -8.41 -6.48
C HIS A 125 -6.67 -8.25 -5.63
N TYR A 126 -5.71 -7.49 -6.15
CA TYR A 126 -4.57 -7.03 -5.35
C TYR A 126 -4.95 -5.73 -4.65
N TYR A 127 -4.73 -5.62 -3.35
CA TYR A 127 -5.07 -4.42 -2.59
C TYR A 127 -3.82 -3.75 -2.05
N LEU A 128 -3.59 -2.49 -2.41
CA LEU A 128 -2.50 -1.69 -1.84
C LEU A 128 -3.04 -0.97 -0.60
N GLU A 129 -2.78 -1.54 0.56
CA GLU A 129 -3.27 -1.04 1.86
C GLU A 129 -2.39 0.11 2.39
N LEU A 130 -1.09 0.03 2.17
CA LEU A 130 -0.14 1.05 2.63
C LEU A 130 0.95 1.26 1.59
N ILE A 131 1.29 2.52 1.33
CA ILE A 131 2.55 2.89 0.66
C ILE A 131 3.13 4.16 1.27
N CYS A 132 4.38 4.06 1.69
CA CYS A 132 5.12 5.17 2.29
C CYS A 132 6.45 5.33 1.55
N THR A 133 6.86 6.57 1.30
CA THR A 133 8.24 6.89 0.92
C THR A 133 8.70 8.03 1.82
N HIS A 134 9.92 7.91 2.37
CA HIS A 134 10.51 8.97 3.17
C HIS A 134 10.62 10.25 2.33
N GLU A 135 10.32 11.41 2.91
CA GLU A 135 10.17 12.68 2.16
C GLU A 135 11.41 13.04 1.32
N THR A 136 12.61 12.82 1.87
CA THR A 136 13.89 13.07 1.20
C THR A 136 14.16 12.13 0.01
N TRP A 137 13.37 11.04 -0.10
CA TRP A 137 13.44 10.04 -1.15
C TRP A 137 12.31 10.14 -2.18
N HIS A 138 11.43 11.14 -2.06
CA HIS A 138 10.39 11.40 -3.05
C HIS A 138 10.98 11.74 -4.42
N ARG A 139 10.25 11.37 -5.48
CA ARG A 139 10.64 11.59 -6.89
C ARG A 139 11.98 10.94 -7.30
N LYS A 140 12.46 9.95 -6.56
CA LYS A 140 13.65 9.15 -6.88
C LYS A 140 13.32 7.73 -7.37
N GLY A 141 12.03 7.40 -7.49
CA GLY A 141 11.56 6.12 -8.04
C GLY A 141 11.23 5.03 -7.02
N ALA A 142 11.44 5.26 -5.71
CA ALA A 142 11.19 4.24 -4.67
C ALA A 142 9.73 3.78 -4.62
N GLY A 143 8.77 4.71 -4.50
CA GLY A 143 7.34 4.36 -4.57
C GLY A 143 6.92 3.72 -5.90
N THR A 144 7.55 4.10 -7.02
CA THR A 144 7.27 3.47 -8.32
C THR A 144 7.68 2.00 -8.36
N LEU A 145 8.80 1.62 -7.73
CA LEU A 145 9.21 0.21 -7.65
C LEU A 145 8.17 -0.63 -6.90
N LEU A 146 7.68 -0.13 -5.77
CA LEU A 146 6.67 -0.80 -4.95
C LEU A 146 5.33 -0.93 -5.69
N LEU A 147 4.90 0.12 -6.41
CA LEU A 147 3.67 0.09 -7.19
C LEU A 147 3.74 -0.90 -8.35
N ARG A 148 4.86 -0.92 -9.08
CA ARG A 148 5.06 -1.84 -10.20
C ARG A 148 4.99 -3.29 -9.77
N TRP A 149 5.54 -3.64 -8.61
CA TRP A 149 5.52 -5.00 -8.10
C TRP A 149 4.10 -5.59 -8.06
N GLY A 150 3.13 -4.84 -7.54
CA GLY A 150 1.74 -5.29 -7.41
C GLY A 150 0.99 -5.22 -8.74
N ILE A 151 1.19 -4.13 -9.50
CA ILE A 151 0.54 -3.93 -10.81
C ILE A 151 0.93 -5.01 -11.81
N GLU A 152 2.22 -5.36 -11.91
CA GLU A 152 2.70 -6.38 -12.85
C GLU A 152 2.14 -7.78 -12.51
N ARG A 153 1.98 -8.09 -11.21
CA ARG A 153 1.36 -9.33 -10.74
C ARG A 153 -0.13 -9.36 -11.03
N ALA A 154 -0.82 -8.27 -10.78
CA ALA A 154 -2.24 -8.11 -11.11
C ALA A 154 -2.49 -8.28 -12.61
N ASP A 155 -1.66 -7.65 -13.45
CA ASP A 155 -1.71 -7.79 -14.92
C ASP A 155 -1.46 -9.25 -15.34
N THR A 156 -0.46 -9.91 -14.77
CA THR A 156 -0.14 -11.32 -15.05
C THR A 156 -1.26 -12.27 -14.64
N ALA A 157 -1.91 -12.02 -13.50
CA ALA A 157 -3.01 -12.82 -12.99
C ALA A 157 -4.36 -12.50 -13.66
N GLY A 158 -4.45 -11.43 -14.45
CA GLY A 158 -5.71 -10.96 -15.01
C GLY A 158 -6.68 -10.42 -13.94
N LEU A 159 -6.15 -9.93 -12.80
CA LEU A 159 -6.93 -9.44 -11.67
C LEU A 159 -6.76 -7.92 -11.50
N PRO A 160 -7.79 -7.20 -11.00
CA PRO A 160 -7.68 -5.77 -10.76
C PRO A 160 -6.78 -5.45 -9.55
N CYS A 161 -6.32 -4.19 -9.48
CA CYS A 161 -5.80 -3.59 -8.26
C CYS A 161 -6.82 -2.64 -7.64
N PHE A 162 -6.84 -2.55 -6.31
CA PHE A 162 -7.66 -1.60 -5.55
C PHE A 162 -6.79 -0.85 -4.53
N LEU A 163 -7.17 0.39 -4.21
CA LEU A 163 -6.54 1.21 -3.16
C LEU A 163 -7.43 2.37 -2.73
N GLU A 164 -7.14 2.94 -1.57
CA GLU A 164 -7.56 4.26 -1.15
C GLU A 164 -6.44 5.28 -1.37
N ALA A 165 -6.78 6.41 -1.98
CA ALA A 165 -5.86 7.47 -2.31
C ALA A 165 -6.16 8.73 -1.53
N THR A 166 -5.14 9.20 -0.81
CA THR A 166 -5.08 10.58 -0.34
C THR A 166 -5.15 11.56 -1.54
N PRO A 167 -5.61 12.80 -1.34
CA PRO A 167 -5.64 13.81 -2.40
C PRO A 167 -4.28 14.02 -3.09
N LYS A 168 -3.18 13.89 -2.34
CA LYS A 168 -1.80 14.00 -2.85
C LYS A 168 -1.40 12.78 -3.69
N GLY A 169 -1.86 11.58 -3.32
CA GLY A 169 -1.54 10.33 -4.00
C GLY A 169 -2.33 10.10 -5.30
N LYS A 170 -3.57 10.60 -5.37
CA LYS A 170 -4.53 10.38 -6.48
C LYS A 170 -3.90 10.52 -7.88
N LEU A 171 -3.22 11.64 -8.15
CA LEU A 171 -2.61 11.91 -9.46
C LEU A 171 -1.51 10.91 -9.85
N VAL A 172 -0.83 10.30 -8.89
CA VAL A 172 0.18 9.27 -9.16
C VAL A 172 -0.50 8.00 -9.65
N TYR A 173 -1.60 7.59 -9.01
CA TYR A 173 -2.33 6.39 -9.36
C TYR A 173 -3.07 6.52 -10.69
N GLU A 174 -3.65 7.69 -10.99
CA GLU A 174 -4.28 7.96 -12.29
C GLU A 174 -3.32 7.76 -13.45
N LYS A 175 -2.06 8.23 -13.32
CA LYS A 175 -1.01 8.01 -14.34
C LYS A 175 -0.66 6.53 -14.53
N LEU A 176 -0.95 5.69 -13.54
CA LEU A 176 -0.73 4.25 -13.60
C LEU A 176 -1.98 3.48 -14.09
N GLY A 177 -3.06 4.19 -14.41
CA GLY A 177 -4.29 3.64 -14.97
C GLY A 177 -5.38 3.34 -13.95
N PHE A 178 -5.18 3.71 -12.67
CA PHE A 178 -6.25 3.66 -11.69
C PHE A 178 -7.32 4.70 -12.00
N ARG A 179 -8.57 4.37 -11.72
CA ARG A 179 -9.74 5.23 -11.92
C ARG A 179 -10.51 5.35 -10.62
N VAL A 180 -11.04 6.54 -10.37
CA VAL A 180 -11.90 6.81 -9.22
C VAL A 180 -13.17 5.95 -9.30
N LYS A 181 -13.52 5.31 -8.18
CA LYS A 181 -14.73 4.50 -8.04
C LYS A 181 -15.74 5.16 -7.11
N ALA A 182 -15.27 5.74 -6.02
CA ALA A 182 -16.06 6.52 -5.09
C ALA A 182 -15.12 7.41 -4.26
N GLU A 183 -15.71 8.30 -3.48
CA GLU A 183 -15.02 9.14 -2.49
C GLU A 183 -15.75 8.98 -1.15
N GLU A 184 -14.98 8.86 -0.07
CA GLU A 184 -15.47 8.88 1.31
C GLU A 184 -15.13 10.24 1.91
N GLU A 185 -16.15 10.98 2.37
CA GLU A 185 -15.98 12.30 2.96
C GLU A 185 -16.17 12.22 4.48
N PHE A 186 -15.12 12.54 5.23
CA PHE A 186 -15.13 12.64 6.68
C PHE A 186 -15.37 14.09 7.09
N LYS A 187 -16.42 14.35 7.86
CA LYS A 187 -16.77 15.68 8.38
C LYS A 187 -16.63 15.70 9.89
N TRP A 188 -15.51 16.23 10.34
CA TRP A 188 -15.23 16.39 11.75
C TRP A 188 -15.22 17.88 12.14
N SER A 189 -15.30 18.16 13.44
CA SER A 189 -15.31 19.55 13.95
C SER A 189 -14.06 20.35 13.59
N PHE A 190 -12.97 19.67 13.25
CA PHE A 190 -11.67 20.24 12.91
C PHE A 190 -11.33 20.18 11.41
N GLY A 191 -12.28 19.78 10.55
CA GLY A 191 -12.11 19.84 9.10
C GLY A 191 -12.81 18.73 8.32
N THR A 192 -12.76 18.87 7.00
CA THR A 192 -13.22 17.86 6.05
C THR A 192 -12.02 17.14 5.45
N PHE A 193 -12.09 15.81 5.40
CA PHE A 193 -11.09 14.97 4.77
C PHE A 193 -11.76 14.04 3.76
N VAL A 194 -11.06 13.74 2.66
CA VAL A 194 -11.59 12.87 1.60
C VAL A 194 -10.58 11.78 1.29
N GLU A 195 -11.04 10.53 1.37
CA GLU A 195 -10.34 9.38 0.80
C GLU A 195 -10.98 8.99 -0.53
N THR A 196 -10.15 8.73 -1.54
CA THR A 196 -10.63 8.36 -2.88
C THR A 196 -10.39 6.88 -3.12
N TYR A 197 -11.46 6.09 -3.27
CA TYR A 197 -11.33 4.70 -3.68
C TYR A 197 -10.99 4.63 -5.17
N MET A 198 -9.93 3.92 -5.52
CA MET A 198 -9.46 3.78 -6.89
C MET A 198 -9.25 2.32 -7.26
N GLU A 199 -9.61 1.99 -8.49
CA GLU A 199 -9.47 0.64 -9.06
C GLU A 199 -8.74 0.71 -10.39
N ARG A 200 -7.90 -0.27 -10.67
CA ARG A 200 -7.24 -0.46 -11.96
C ARG A 200 -7.50 -1.86 -12.48
N ASP A 201 -8.12 -1.97 -13.65
CA ASP A 201 -8.25 -3.25 -14.34
C ASP A 201 -6.89 -3.79 -14.80
N ALA A 202 -6.75 -5.11 -14.84
CA ALA A 202 -5.59 -5.77 -15.44
C ALA A 202 -5.45 -5.41 -16.92
N LYS A 203 -4.22 -5.13 -17.35
CA LYS A 203 -3.87 -5.05 -18.77
C LYS A 203 -3.71 -6.47 -19.30
N ILE A 204 -4.77 -6.97 -19.95
CA ILE A 204 -4.70 -8.25 -20.65
C ILE A 204 -4.02 -7.99 -22.01
N GLU A 205 -2.78 -8.45 -22.16
CA GLU A 205 -2.19 -8.56 -23.49
C GLU A 205 -3.00 -9.56 -24.31
N LYS A 206 -3.65 -9.09 -25.38
CA LYS A 206 -4.24 -9.98 -26.37
C LYS A 206 -3.10 -10.74 -27.05
N ARG A 207 -2.83 -11.97 -26.60
CA ARG A 207 -2.00 -12.91 -27.36
C ARG A 207 -2.69 -13.17 -28.70
N THR A 208 -2.27 -12.46 -29.74
CA THR A 208 -2.64 -12.78 -31.12
C THR A 208 -2.03 -14.14 -31.43
N MET A 209 -2.81 -15.21 -31.31
CA MET A 209 -2.41 -16.53 -31.80
C MET A 209 -2.35 -16.45 -33.33
N THR A 210 -1.18 -16.16 -33.89
CA THR A 210 -0.91 -16.45 -35.29
C THR A 210 -0.88 -17.97 -35.46
N ARG A 211 -2.01 -18.52 -35.91
CA ARG A 211 -2.15 -19.91 -36.31
C ARG A 211 -1.08 -20.20 -37.37
N PRO A 212 -0.16 -21.17 -37.19
CA PRO A 212 0.80 -21.49 -38.23
C PRO A 212 0.02 -22.01 -39.44
N LYS A 213 0.27 -21.43 -40.62
CA LYS A 213 -0.24 -21.95 -41.88
C LYS A 213 0.27 -23.39 -42.02
N SER A 214 -0.63 -24.36 -41.92
CA SER A 214 -0.37 -25.72 -42.35
C SER A 214 0.08 -25.67 -43.81
N LYS A 215 1.34 -26.00 -44.06
CA LYS A 215 1.80 -26.36 -45.39
C LYS A 215 1.11 -27.69 -45.72
N GLU A 216 0.11 -27.64 -46.60
CA GLU A 216 -0.34 -28.83 -47.30
C GLU A 216 0.86 -29.36 -48.09
N PHE A 217 1.29 -30.56 -47.73
CA PHE A 217 2.23 -31.34 -48.50
C PHE A 217 1.41 -32.25 -49.43
N VAL A 218 1.64 -32.04 -50.73
CA VAL A 218 1.33 -32.89 -51.89
C VAL A 218 -0.13 -32.95 -52.33
#